data_AF-A0A7Y5QJ57-F1
#
_entry.id   AF-A0A7Y5QJ57-F1
#
_cell.length_a   1.000
_cell.length_b   1.000
_cell.length_c   1.000
_cell.angle_alpha   90.00
_cell.angle_beta   90.00
_cell.angle_gamma   90.00
#
_symmetry.space_group_name_H-M   'P 1'
#
loop_
_entity.id
_entity.type
_entity.pdbx_description
1 polymer ?
#
loop_
_entity_poly.entity_id
_entity_poly.type
_entity_poly.pdbx_seq_one_letter_code
_entity_poly.pdbx_strand_id
1 'polypeptide(L)' 'MILLGIDGGGSNLRVAAVDDALRVLVQTARGAANPSGIGREAAAALIQEAIGEVVAQVGSPDAVGIGVAGAS' A
#
# COMPACT_ATOMS: atom_id res chain seq x y z
N MET A 1 8.34 -12.25 10.83
CA MET A 1 7.77 -10.88 10.92
C MET A 1 7.00 -10.61 9.65
N ILE A 2 5.95 -9.80 9.71
CA ILE A 2 5.18 -9.35 8.55
C ILE A 2 5.43 -7.85 8.39
N LEU A 3 6.02 -7.47 7.27
CA LEU A 3 6.27 -6.07 6.93
C LEU A 3 5.34 -5.67 5.78
N LEU A 4 4.72 -4.49 5.88
CA LEU A 4 3.86 -3.97 4.81
C LEU A 4 4.59 -2.86 4.05
N GLY A 5 4.70 -2.99 2.73
CA GLY A 5 5.21 -1.96 1.84
C GLY A 5 4.10 -1.34 1.00
N ILE A 6 4.05 -0.01 0.96
CA ILE A 6 3.16 0.77 0.10
C ILE A 6 4.02 1.58 -0.86
N ASP A 7 3.87 1.35 -2.16
CA ASP A 7 4.67 1.98 -3.20
C ASP A 7 3.79 2.53 -4.33
N GLY A 8 4.17 3.70 -4.86
CA GLY A 8 3.64 4.25 -6.09
C GLY A 8 2.79 5.50 -5.89
N GLY A 9 1.56 5.51 -6.36
CA GLY A 9 0.65 6.65 -6.33
C GLY A 9 0.61 7.47 -7.62
N GLY A 10 1.72 7.59 -8.36
CA GLY A 10 1.75 8.36 -9.62
C GLY A 10 0.82 7.78 -10.69
N SER A 11 1.18 6.62 -11.24
CA SER A 11 0.37 5.90 -12.24
C SER A 11 -0.24 4.61 -11.70
N ASN A 12 0.40 4.00 -10.70
CA ASN A 12 -0.03 2.76 -10.08
C ASN A 12 0.24 2.84 -8.58
N LEU A 13 -0.58 2.19 -7.78
CA LEU A 13 -0.36 1.93 -6.36
C LEU A 13 -0.16 0.41 -6.16
N ARG A 14 0.81 0.04 -5.33
CA ARG A 14 1.04 -1.35 -4.90
C ARG A 14 1.11 -1.40 -3.39
N VAL A 15 0.48 -2.43 -2.83
CA VAL A 15 0.63 -2.78 -1.42
C VAL A 15 1.05 -4.24 -1.34
N ALA A 16 2.13 -4.54 -0.64
CA ALA A 16 2.67 -5.88 -0.49
C ALA A 16 2.99 -6.18 0.96
N ALA A 17 2.67 -7.38 1.42
CA ALA A 17 3.20 -7.92 2.66
C ALA A 17 4.39 -8.83 2.35
N VAL A 18 5.47 -8.68 3.12
CA VAL A 18 6.68 -9.47 2.98
C VAL A 18 7.10 -10.10 4.31
N ASP A 19 7.84 -11.21 4.23
CA ASP A 19 8.50 -11.81 5.38
C ASP A 19 9.84 -11.12 5.72
N ASP A 20 10.54 -11.62 6.75
CA ASP A 20 11.86 -11.11 7.18
C ASP A 20 12.98 -11.38 6.17
N ALA A 21 12.78 -12.31 5.24
CA ALA A 21 13.65 -12.56 4.11
C ALA A 21 13.26 -11.74 2.87
N LEU A 22 12.36 -10.76 3.02
CA LEU A 22 11.82 -9.89 1.97
C LEU A 22 11.11 -10.65 0.84
N ARG A 23 10.56 -11.84 1.13
CA ARG A 23 9.74 -12.57 0.18
C ARG A 23 8.32 -12.05 0.22
N VAL A 24 7.73 -11.81 -0.95
CA VAL A 24 6.34 -11.38 -1.07
C VAL A 24 5.41 -12.53 -0.67
N LEU A 25 4.59 -12.29 0.35
CA LEU A 25 3.56 -13.20 0.81
C LEU A 25 2.25 -12.97 0.05
N VAL A 26 1.88 -11.70 -0.10
CA VAL A 26 0.69 -11.25 -0.83
C VAL A 26 0.93 -9.85 -1.37
N GLN A 27 0.29 -9.52 -2.48
CA GLN A 27 0.34 -8.21 -3.09
C GLN A 27 -1.02 -7.86 -3.71
N THR A 28 -1.38 -6.59 -3.64
CA THR A 28 -2.46 -6.02 -4.44
C THR A 28 -1.96 -4.80 -5.21
N ALA A 29 -2.64 -4.48 -6.31
CA ALA A 29 -2.35 -3.33 -7.15
C ALA A 29 -3.63 -2.54 -7.44
N ARG A 30 -3.47 -1.23 -7.59
CA ARG A 30 -4.52 -0.27 -7.95
C ARG A 30 -3.97 0.74 -8.97
N GLY A 31 -4.88 1.54 -9.52
CA GLY A 31 -4.53 2.69 -10.36
C GLY A 31 -3.83 3.81 -9.58
N ALA A 32 -3.79 5.00 -10.16
CA ALA A 32 -3.17 6.16 -9.54
C ALA A 32 -3.81 6.49 -8.17
N ALA A 33 -2.96 6.85 -7.20
CA ALA A 33 -3.33 7.28 -5.86
C ALA A 33 -2.65 8.61 -5.47
N ASN A 34 -2.26 9.42 -6.46
CA ASN A 34 -1.61 10.70 -6.25
C ASN A 34 -2.64 11.73 -5.75
N PRO A 35 -2.53 12.23 -4.51
CA PRO A 35 -3.50 13.15 -3.93
C PRO A 35 -3.58 14.48 -4.71
N SER A 36 -2.52 14.89 -5.42
CA SER A 36 -2.56 16.08 -6.28
C SER A 36 -3.45 15.91 -7.52
N GLY A 37 -3.68 14.66 -7.97
CA GLY A 37 -4.51 14.36 -9.14
C GLY A 37 -5.95 13.98 -8.79
N ILE A 38 -6.15 13.23 -7.70
CA ILE A 38 -7.47 12.68 -7.34
C ILE A 38 -8.05 13.24 -6.03
N GLY A 39 -7.29 14.07 -5.31
CA GLY A 39 -7.67 14.59 -3.99
C GLY A 39 -7.26 13.66 -2.84
N ARG A 40 -7.06 14.25 -1.65
CA ARG A 40 -6.53 13.56 -0.46
C ARG A 40 -7.45 12.43 0.03
N GLU A 41 -8.75 12.68 0.10
CA GLU A 41 -9.71 11.70 0.60
C GLU A 41 -9.82 10.47 -0.31
N ALA A 42 -9.89 10.68 -1.63
CA ALA A 42 -9.93 9.59 -2.60
C ALA A 42 -8.63 8.77 -2.58
N ALA A 43 -7.48 9.43 -2.49
CA ALA A 43 -6.19 8.76 -2.34
C ALA A 43 -6.12 7.93 -1.05
N ALA A 44 -6.55 8.50 0.07
CA ALA A 44 -6.57 7.80 1.36
C ALA A 44 -7.50 6.57 1.32
N ALA A 45 -8.70 6.70 0.76
CA ALA A 45 -9.64 5.59 0.62
C ALA A 45 -9.05 4.44 -0.21
N LEU A 46 -8.45 4.74 -1.38
CA LEU A 46 -7.82 3.73 -2.23
C LEU A 46 -6.65 3.02 -1.53
N ILE A 47 -5.81 3.78 -0.81
CA ILE A 47 -4.69 3.21 -0.06
C ILE A 47 -5.20 2.31 1.08
N GLN A 48 -6.20 2.76 1.85
CA GLN A 48 -6.77 1.99 2.96
C GLN A 48 -7.46 0.72 2.48
N GLU A 49 -8.19 0.77 1.36
CA GLU A 49 -8.80 -0.40 0.74
C GLU A 49 -7.73 -1.43 0.35
N ALA A 50 -6.66 -0.99 -0.34
CA ALA A 50 -5.56 -1.85 -0.73
C ALA A 50 -4.80 -2.46 0.47
N ILE A 51 -4.61 -1.68 1.56
CA ILE A 51 -4.06 -2.19 2.82
C ILE A 51 -4.98 -3.26 3.40
N GLY A 52 -6.29 -2.99 3.46
CA GLY A 52 -7.28 -3.92 4.02
C GLY A 52 -7.27 -5.27 3.31
N GLU A 53 -7.20 -5.29 1.98
CA GLU A 53 -7.11 -6.54 1.21
C GLU A 53 -5.89 -7.39 1.55
N VAL A 54 -4.74 -6.76 1.75
CA VAL A 54 -3.49 -7.44 2.09
C VAL A 54 -3.55 -7.93 3.53
N VAL A 55 -3.93 -7.07 4.47
CA VAL A 55 -4.01 -7.38 5.91
C VAL A 55 -5.03 -8.48 6.19
N ALA A 56 -6.13 -8.55 5.43
CA ALA A 56 -7.11 -9.64 5.55
C ALA A 56 -6.51 -11.03 5.26
N GLN A 57 -5.40 -11.11 4.52
CA GLN A 57 -4.76 -12.37 4.11
C GLN A 57 -3.60 -12.76 5.00
N VAL A 58 -2.86 -11.80 5.56
CA VAL A 58 -1.67 -12.07 6.38
C VAL A 58 -1.83 -11.72 7.86
N GLY A 59 -2.90 -11.01 8.23
CA GLY A 59 -3.07 -10.44 9.56
C GLY A 59 -2.39 -9.08 9.70
N SER A 60 -2.31 -8.58 10.94
CA SER A 60 -1.74 -7.27 11.24
C SER A 60 -0.22 -7.25 11.02
N PRO A 61 0.33 -6.27 10.28
CA PRO A 61 1.77 -6.16 10.08
C PRO A 61 2.47 -5.63 11.34
N ASP A 62 3.74 -6.00 11.50
CA ASP A 62 4.62 -5.52 12.58
C ASP A 62 5.12 -4.10 12.29
N ALA A 63 5.28 -3.75 11.01
CA ALA A 63 5.75 -2.44 10.55
C ALA A 63 5.21 -2.11 9.15
N VAL A 64 5.13 -0.81 8.85
CA VAL A 64 4.65 -0.29 7.56
C VAL A 64 5.64 0.72 7.00
N GLY A 65 6.07 0.52 5.75
CA GLY A 65 6.84 1.49 4.97
C GLY A 65 5.97 2.09 3.86
N ILE A 66 6.01 3.41 3.70
CA ILE A 66 5.14 4.14 2.76
C ILE A 66 5.98 5.04 1.84
N GLY A 67 5.86 4.81 0.54
CA GLY A 67 6.37 5.67 -0.52
C GLY A 67 5.26 5.97 -1.53
N VAL A 68 4.54 7.07 -1.33
CA VAL A 68 3.45 7.51 -2.21
C VAL A 68 3.81 8.86 -2.84
N ALA A 69 3.72 8.95 -4.17
CA ALA A 69 3.98 10.16 -4.92
C ALA A 69 3.01 11.29 -4.51
N GLY A 70 3.56 12.47 -4.23
CA GLY A 70 2.77 13.65 -3.83
C GLY A 70 2.26 13.60 -2.38
N ALA A 71 2.64 12.59 -1.58
CA ALA A 71 2.42 12.63 -0.14
C ALA A 71 3.39 13.62 0.50
N SER A 72 2.86 14.63 1.19
CA SER A 72 3.58 15.68 1.91
C SER A 72 3.00 15.89 3.30
#